data_AF-A0A2L2YRQ1-F1
#
_entry.id   AF-A0A2L2YRQ1-F1
#
_cell.length_a   1.000
_cell.length_b   1.000
_cell.length_c   1.000
_cell.angle_alpha   90.00
_cell.angle_beta   90.00
_cell.angle_gamma   90.00
#
_symmetry.space_group_name_H-M   'P 1'
#
loop_
_entity.id
_entity.type
_entity.pdbx_description
1 polymer ?
#
loop_
_entity_poly.entity_id
_entity_poly.type
_entity_poly.pdbx_seq_one_letter_code
_entity_poly.pdbx_strand_id
1 'polypeptide(L)'
;AGIPICGTNAEVMPAQWEFIDFPRVGVSICVDLWMSRFILLRVAEDLGVVETIDPNPDPGDWNGAGALTNFSTKAMRVKCGLKEIEIAIERLSKH
;
A
#
# COMPACT_ATOMS: atom_id res chain seq x y z
N ALA A 1 -4.45 16.64 -7.23
CA ALA A 1 -4.93 16.02 -5.98
C ALA A 1 -4.00 16.26 -4.78
N GLY A 2 -2.69 16.47 -4.95
CA GLY A 2 -1.79 16.72 -3.82
C GLY A 2 -1.45 15.48 -2.98
N ILE A 3 -1.75 14.29 -3.51
CA ILE A 3 -1.41 12.99 -2.93
C ILE A 3 0.09 12.75 -3.16
N PRO A 4 0.87 12.46 -2.10
CA PRO A 4 2.31 12.30 -2.23
C PRO A 4 2.66 10.87 -2.64
N ILE A 5 2.39 10.51 -3.89
CA ILE A 5 2.81 9.21 -4.47
C ILE A 5 4.34 9.24 -4.62
N CYS A 6 5.03 8.24 -4.07
CA CYS A 6 6.49 8.16 -4.06
C CYS A 6 7.07 7.21 -5.12
N GLY A 7 6.25 6.35 -5.70
CA GLY A 7 6.72 5.41 -6.73
C GLY A 7 5.58 4.56 -7.29
N THR A 8 5.90 3.91 -8.40
CA THR A 8 5.04 2.93 -9.07
C THR A 8 5.92 1.85 -9.69
N ASN A 9 5.43 0.62 -9.75
CA ASN A 9 6.09 -0.47 -10.48
C ASN A 9 5.08 -1.44 -11.07
N ALA A 10 5.48 -2.12 -12.15
CA ALA A 10 4.78 -3.31 -12.60
C ALA A 10 5.09 -4.46 -11.63
N GLU A 11 4.07 -5.27 -11.35
CA GLU A 11 4.18 -6.44 -10.49
C GLU A 11 4.41 -7.72 -11.29
N VAL A 12 4.49 -8.85 -10.59
CA VAL A 12 4.83 -10.15 -11.17
C VAL A 12 3.79 -10.63 -12.18
N MET A 13 2.50 -10.50 -11.87
CA MET A 13 1.44 -10.92 -12.79
C MET A 13 1.31 -9.90 -13.95
N PRO A 14 1.15 -10.34 -15.21
CA PRO A 14 0.89 -9.44 -16.32
C PRO A 14 -0.33 -8.54 -16.04
N ALA A 15 -0.21 -7.25 -16.33
CA ALA A 15 -1.20 -6.21 -16.04
C ALA A 15 -1.47 -5.94 -14.54
N GLN A 16 -0.66 -6.47 -13.63
CA GLN A 16 -0.65 -6.10 -12.22
C GLN A 16 0.34 -4.95 -11.96
N TRP A 17 -0.05 -4.00 -11.11
CA TRP A 17 0.74 -2.80 -10.80
C TRP A 17 0.64 -2.44 -9.32
N GLU A 18 1.70 -1.86 -8.79
CA GLU A 18 1.75 -1.25 -7.47
C GLU A 18 2.04 0.26 -7.58
N PHE A 19 1.42 1.04 -6.69
CA PHE A 19 1.81 2.42 -6.42
C PHE A 19 1.99 2.61 -4.91
N ILE A 20 2.94 3.44 -4.53
CA ILE A 20 3.37 3.61 -3.15
C ILE A 20 3.16 5.07 -2.74
N ASP A 21 2.53 5.28 -1.59
CA ASP A 21 2.40 6.60 -0.96
C ASP A 21 3.58 6.88 0.01
N PHE A 22 4.02 8.13 0.11
CA PHE A 22 5.02 8.57 1.09
C PHE A 22 4.56 8.34 2.54
N PRO A 23 5.48 8.37 3.54
CA PRO A 23 5.12 8.30 4.95
C PRO A 23 4.20 9.47 5.32
N ARG A 24 2.94 9.16 5.64
CA ARG A 24 1.95 10.11 6.12
C ARG A 24 1.66 9.86 7.60
N VAL A 25 1.09 10.86 8.27
CA VAL A 25 0.90 10.83 9.72
C VAL A 25 -0.57 10.62 10.04
N GLY A 26 -0.85 9.52 10.73
CA GLY A 26 -2.19 9.22 11.24
C GLY A 26 -3.23 9.12 10.12
N VAL A 27 -4.37 9.78 10.32
CA VAL A 27 -5.56 9.69 9.45
C VAL A 27 -5.33 10.15 8.01
N SER A 28 -4.31 10.99 7.78
CA SER A 28 -4.01 11.49 6.43
C SER A 28 -3.69 10.38 5.43
N ILE A 29 -3.06 9.27 5.90
CA ILE A 29 -2.78 8.09 5.06
C ILE A 29 -4.07 7.55 4.44
N CYS A 30 -5.14 7.43 5.25
CA CYS A 30 -6.41 6.88 4.77
C CYS A 30 -7.05 7.81 3.73
N VAL A 31 -7.02 9.13 3.96
CA VAL A 31 -7.58 10.10 3.02
C VAL A 31 -6.86 10.04 1.68
N ASP A 32 -5.52 10.01 1.71
CA ASP A 32 -4.70 9.94 0.50
C ASP A 32 -4.93 8.63 -0.26
N LEU A 33 -4.95 7.49 0.43
CA LEU A 33 -5.17 6.17 -0.18
C LEU A 33 -6.57 6.05 -0.82
N TRP A 34 -7.60 6.59 -0.16
CA TRP A 34 -8.95 6.58 -0.74
C TRP A 34 -9.05 7.49 -1.96
N MET A 35 -8.45 8.67 -1.89
CA MET A 35 -8.45 9.60 -3.01
C MET A 35 -7.60 9.09 -4.19
N SER A 36 -6.50 8.37 -3.93
CA SER A 36 -5.68 7.78 -4.98
C SER A 36 -6.43 6.67 -5.71
N ARG A 37 -7.13 5.80 -4.97
CA ARG A 37 -8.03 4.78 -5.54
C ARG A 37 -9.15 5.37 -6.37
N PHE A 38 -9.78 6.44 -5.88
CA PHE A 38 -10.81 7.13 -6.66
C PHE A 38 -10.24 7.63 -8.00
N ILE A 39 -9.07 8.26 -7.98
CA ILE A 39 -8.43 8.77 -9.21
C ILE A 39 -8.04 7.61 -10.15
N LEU A 40 -7.54 6.50 -9.60
CA LEU A 40 -7.21 5.31 -10.40
C LEU A 40 -8.43 4.79 -11.16
N LEU A 41 -9.56 4.59 -10.48
CA LEU A 41 -10.81 4.18 -11.10
C LEU A 41 -11.26 5.20 -12.18
N ARG A 42 -11.18 6.50 -11.89
CA ARG A 42 -11.54 7.54 -12.87
C ARG A 42 -10.70 7.49 -14.15
N VAL A 43 -9.40 7.25 -14.02
CA VAL A 43 -8.49 7.11 -15.18
C VAL A 43 -8.73 5.80 -15.92
N ALA A 44 -9.00 4.70 -15.20
CA ALA A 44 -9.34 3.41 -15.82
C ALA A 44 -10.62 3.50 -16.65
N GLU A 45 -11.65 4.18 -16.14
CA GLU A 45 -12.89 4.46 -16.88
C GLU A 45 -12.63 5.22 -18.19
N ASP A 46 -11.82 6.28 -18.16
CA ASP A 46 -11.50 7.07 -19.35
C ASP A 46 -10.73 6.27 -20.42
N LEU A 47 -9.98 5.24 -19.98
CA LEU A 47 -9.24 4.32 -20.85
C LEU A 47 -10.05 3.08 -21.26
N GLY A 48 -11.27 2.92 -20.75
CA GLY A 48 -12.10 1.74 -20.99
C GLY A 48 -11.53 0.44 -20.38
N VAL A 49 -10.73 0.56 -19.33
CA VAL A 49 -10.13 -0.55 -18.59
C VAL A 49 -10.92 -0.77 -17.30
N VAL A 50 -11.09 -2.03 -16.91
CA VAL A 50 -11.64 -2.37 -15.59
C VAL A 50 -10.49 -2.72 -14.67
N GLU A 51 -10.39 -2.01 -13.56
CA GLU A 51 -9.46 -2.25 -12.47
C GLU A 51 -10.13 -3.07 -11.36
N THR A 52 -9.32 -3.79 -10.58
CA THR A 52 -9.79 -4.54 -9.41
C THR A 52 -8.77 -4.46 -8.30
N ILE A 53 -9.26 -4.44 -7.05
CA ILE A 53 -8.46 -4.55 -5.82
C ILE A 53 -8.75 -5.87 -5.08
N ASP A 54 -9.34 -6.84 -5.78
CA ASP A 54 -9.49 -8.21 -5.27
C ASP A 54 -8.10 -8.81 -5.00
N PRO A 55 -7.86 -9.41 -3.82
CA PRO A 55 -6.55 -9.98 -3.50
C PRO A 55 -6.17 -11.15 -4.40
N ASN A 56 -7.12 -11.79 -5.09
CA ASN A 56 -6.86 -12.88 -6.03
C ASN A 56 -7.78 -12.75 -7.27
N PRO A 57 -7.44 -11.85 -8.21
CA PRO A 57 -8.34 -11.49 -9.30
C PRO A 57 -8.47 -12.53 -10.40
N ASP A 58 -7.50 -13.44 -10.54
CA ASP A 58 -7.48 -14.47 -11.58
C ASP A 58 -7.22 -15.85 -10.96
N PRO A 59 -8.04 -16.87 -11.25
CA PRO A 59 -7.83 -18.21 -10.74
C PRO A 59 -6.60 -18.86 -11.37
N GLY A 60 -5.64 -19.26 -10.53
CA GLY A 60 -4.46 -20.00 -11.00
C GLY A 60 -3.27 -19.82 -10.07
N ASP A 61 -2.08 -20.08 -10.62
CA ASP A 61 -0.81 -19.90 -9.93
C ASP A 61 -0.22 -18.51 -10.24
N TRP A 62 -1.02 -17.48 -9.99
CA TRP A 62 -0.62 -16.08 -10.13
C TRP A 62 -0.42 -15.44 -8.76
N ASN A 63 0.46 -14.44 -8.71
CA ASN A 63 0.66 -13.64 -7.51
C ASN A 63 -0.63 -12.88 -7.16
N GLY A 64 -1.04 -12.97 -5.90
CA GLY A 64 -2.13 -12.15 -5.38
C GLY A 64 -1.76 -10.66 -5.29
N ALA A 65 -2.78 -9.82 -5.06
CA ALA A 65 -2.62 -8.39 -4.82
C ALA A 65 -2.68 -8.09 -3.32
N GLY A 66 -1.61 -7.47 -2.79
CA GLY A 66 -1.50 -7.08 -1.40
C GLY A 66 -1.64 -5.57 -1.19
N ALA A 67 -1.81 -5.17 0.07
CA ALA A 67 -1.71 -3.77 0.49
C ALA A 67 -0.68 -3.66 1.64
N LEU A 68 0.59 -3.85 1.28
CA LEU A 68 1.71 -3.86 2.24
C LEU A 68 1.77 -2.52 2.98
N THR A 69 1.59 -2.57 4.31
CA THR A 69 1.54 -1.37 5.16
C THR A 69 2.83 -1.23 5.95
N ASN A 70 3.68 -0.31 5.53
CA ASN A 70 4.84 0.11 6.29
C ASN A 70 4.42 1.08 7.41
N PHE A 71 4.92 0.90 8.62
CA PHE A 71 4.65 1.82 9.72
C PHE A 71 5.91 2.06 10.58
N SER A 72 5.94 3.21 11.26
CA SER A 72 6.94 3.47 12.30
C SER A 72 6.44 4.50 13.30
N THR A 73 6.84 4.34 14.57
CA THR A 73 6.61 5.34 15.62
C THR A 73 7.81 6.27 15.75
N LYS A 74 7.69 7.35 16.53
CA LYS A 74 8.83 8.23 16.83
C LYS A 74 9.98 7.48 17.49
N ALA A 75 9.69 6.53 18.38
CA ALA A 75 10.71 5.74 19.09
C ALA A 75 11.45 4.76 18.17
N MET A 76 10.79 4.24 17.14
CA MET A 76 11.42 3.36 16.14
C MET A 76 12.42 4.11 15.25
N ARG A 77 12.26 5.44 15.09
CA ARG A 77 13.07 6.26 14.17
C ARG A 77 14.30 6.90 14.82
N VAL A 78 14.52 6.71 16.12
CA VAL A 78 15.71 7.23 16.83
C VAL A 78 16.79 6.15 16.99
N LYS A 79 17.98 6.56 17.44
CA LYS A 79 19.09 5.64 17.71
C LYS A 79 18.64 4.52 18.67
N CYS A 80 19.02 3.29 18.37
CA CYS A 80 18.59 2.07 19.08
C CYS A 80 17.09 1.73 18.93
N GLY A 81 16.39 2.27 17.91
CA GLY A 81 14.98 2.00 17.64
C GLY A 81 14.64 0.55 17.22
N LEU A 82 15.63 -0.28 16.87
CA LEU A 82 15.42 -1.69 16.52
C LEU A 82 14.69 -2.46 17.62
N LYS A 83 15.01 -2.18 18.89
CA LYS A 83 14.34 -2.80 20.04
C LYS A 83 12.83 -2.50 20.07
N GLU A 84 12.43 -1.29 19.70
CA GLU A 84 11.01 -0.90 19.63
C GLU A 84 10.30 -1.59 18.45
N ILE A 85 11.01 -1.84 17.35
CA ILE A 85 10.51 -2.61 16.20
C ILE A 85 10.26 -4.06 16.62
N GLU A 86 11.23 -4.69 17.28
CA GLU A 86 11.11 -6.07 17.79
C GLU A 86 9.92 -6.22 18.76
N ILE A 87 9.75 -5.27 19.69
CA ILE A 87 8.59 -5.24 20.61
C ILE A 87 7.28 -5.12 19.83
N ALA A 88 7.22 -4.31 18.77
CA ALA A 88 6.01 -4.18 17.96
C ALA A 88 5.71 -5.46 17.17
N ILE A 89 6.73 -6.13 16.64
CA ILE A 89 6.58 -7.43 15.95
C ILE A 89 6.05 -8.48 16.93
N GLU A 90 6.61 -8.59 18.13
CA GLU A 90 6.13 -9.55 19.16
C GLU A 90 4.67 -9.29 19.58
N ARG A 91 4.23 -8.02 19.56
CA ARG A 91 2.83 -7.68 19.81
C ARG A 91 1.92 -8.07 18.66
N LEU A 92 2.38 -7.87 17.41
CA LEU A 92 1.62 -8.22 16.20
C LEU A 92 1.54 -9.74 15.97
N SER A 93 2.53 -10.51 16.43
CA SER A 93 2.57 -11.97 16.27
C SER A 93 1.58 -12.74 17.15
N LYS A 94 0.74 -12.05 17.94
CA LYS A 94 -0.29 -12.66 18.79
C LYS A 94 -1.60 -12.94 18.05
N HIS A 95 -1.59 -12.75 16.73
CA HIS A 95 -2.68 -13.02 15.79
C HIS A 95 -2.19 -14.04 14.78
#